data_AF-A0A256BK39-F1
#
_entry.id   AF-A0A256BK39-F1
#
_cell.length_a   1.000
_cell.length_b   1.000
_cell.length_c   1.000
_cell.angle_alpha   90.00
_cell.angle_beta   90.00
_cell.angle_gamma   90.00
#
_symmetry.space_group_name_H-M   'P 1'
#
loop_
_entity.id
_entity.type
_entity.pdbx_description
1 polymer ?
#
loop_
_entity_poly.entity_id
_entity_poly.type
_entity_poly.pdbx_seq_one_letter_code
_entity_poly.pdbx_strand_id
1 'polypeptide(L)'
;MTIFSFMSSPNRNPQFLTSLSEEQQFDRVCVLLEEDIVEALRIANSTLKSKKYFQDLLERGLEVADASEIEVWLRYLVPRLGMRYVINVLEGKLIEKPQQVKKAMYWLPKFLNMANEKELISFRNLENKILIVEY
;
A
#
# COMPACT_ATOMS: atom_id res chain seq x y z
N MET A 1 4.10 38.89 -10.56
CA MET A 1 3.90 38.41 -9.18
C MET A 1 2.48 37.88 -9.12
N THR A 2 2.29 36.58 -9.25
CA THR A 2 0.95 35.97 -9.14
C THR A 2 0.96 35.14 -7.87
N ILE A 3 0.22 35.61 -6.88
CA ILE A 3 0.02 34.90 -5.62
C ILE A 3 -0.93 33.75 -5.95
N PHE A 4 -0.41 32.52 -6.04
CA PHE A 4 -1.24 31.33 -6.00
C PHE A 4 -1.85 31.25 -4.59
N SER A 5 -3.11 31.66 -4.49
CA SER A 5 -3.94 31.42 -3.32
C SER A 5 -4.10 29.91 -3.13
N PHE A 6 -3.33 29.33 -2.21
CA PHE A 6 -3.48 27.96 -1.75
C PHE A 6 -4.74 27.90 -0.87
N MET A 7 -5.92 27.90 -1.51
CA MET A 7 -7.13 27.46 -0.83
C MET A 7 -6.99 25.96 -0.64
N SER A 8 -6.63 25.53 0.57
CA SER A 8 -6.69 24.13 0.97
C SER A 8 -8.09 23.63 0.67
N SER A 9 -8.24 22.77 -0.36
CA SER A 9 -9.52 22.12 -0.65
C SER A 9 -10.05 21.51 0.66
N PRO A 10 -11.34 21.73 1.03
CA PRO A 10 -11.91 21.21 2.28
C PRO A 10 -11.72 19.70 2.43
N ASN A 11 -11.61 19.04 1.28
CA ASN A 11 -11.24 17.67 1.02
C ASN A 11 -9.86 17.18 1.51
N ARG A 12 -8.98 18.05 2.01
CA ARG A 12 -7.65 17.72 2.56
C ARG A 12 -7.55 17.92 4.07
N ASN A 13 -8.61 18.42 4.72
CA ASN A 13 -8.59 18.66 6.17
C ASN A 13 -8.89 17.36 6.96
N PRO A 14 -7.95 16.83 7.75
CA PRO A 14 -8.17 15.61 8.54
C PRO A 14 -9.37 15.70 9.49
N GLN A 15 -9.67 16.90 10.02
CA GLN A 15 -10.79 17.12 10.95
C GLN A 15 -12.15 16.96 10.27
N PHE A 16 -12.25 17.33 8.98
CA PHE A 16 -13.44 17.06 8.18
C PHE A 16 -13.59 15.56 7.91
N LEU A 17 -12.49 14.86 7.58
CA LEU A 17 -12.50 13.43 7.29
C LEU A 17 -12.91 12.59 8.50
N THR A 18 -12.53 12.98 9.72
CA THR A 18 -12.89 12.24 10.93
C THR A 18 -14.39 12.27 11.27
N SER A 19 -15.17 13.15 10.66
CA SER A 19 -16.64 13.20 10.81
C SER A 19 -17.40 12.29 9.85
N LEU A 20 -16.72 11.75 8.84
CA LEU A 20 -17.30 10.87 7.82
C LEU A 20 -17.27 9.41 8.26
N SER A 21 -18.11 8.58 7.62
CA SER A 21 -17.98 7.13 7.73
C SER A 21 -16.62 6.68 7.17
N GLU A 22 -16.12 5.55 7.63
CA GLU A 22 -14.82 5.05 7.18
C GLU A 22 -14.81 4.72 5.68
N GLU A 23 -15.94 4.28 5.14
CA GLU A 23 -16.13 4.08 3.69
C GLU A 23 -15.97 5.39 2.92
N GLN A 24 -16.61 6.47 3.38
CA GLN A 24 -16.48 7.79 2.75
C GLN A 24 -15.05 8.34 2.85
N GLN A 25 -14.35 8.04 3.96
CA GLN A 25 -12.93 8.38 4.09
C GLN A 25 -12.09 7.62 3.06
N PHE A 26 -12.38 6.34 2.85
CA PHE A 26 -11.68 5.51 1.86
C PHE A 26 -11.94 6.00 0.43
N ASP A 27 -13.17 6.34 0.08
CA ASP A 27 -13.51 6.92 -1.22
C ASP A 27 -12.73 8.20 -1.47
N ARG A 28 -12.60 9.04 -0.43
CA ARG A 28 -11.84 10.28 -0.52
C ARG A 28 -10.34 10.03 -0.71
N VAL A 29 -9.77 9.05 -0.02
CA VAL A 29 -8.38 8.59 -0.23
C VAL A 29 -8.21 8.14 -1.68
N CYS A 30 -9.17 7.38 -2.22
CA CYS A 30 -9.12 6.91 -3.61
C CYS A 30 -9.08 8.04 -4.63
N VAL A 31 -9.81 9.14 -4.40
CA VAL A 31 -9.72 10.33 -5.25
C VAL A 31 -8.36 11.00 -5.14
N LEU A 32 -7.82 11.12 -3.91
CA LEU A 32 -6.53 11.77 -3.68
C LEU A 32 -5.35 11.00 -4.26
N LEU A 33 -5.46 9.67 -4.37
CA LEU A 33 -4.42 8.83 -4.97
C LEU A 33 -4.08 9.21 -6.41
N GLU A 34 -5.02 9.81 -7.14
CA GLU A 34 -4.78 10.26 -8.53
C GLU A 34 -4.09 11.62 -8.60
N GLU A 35 -4.07 12.37 -7.49
CA GLU A 35 -3.40 13.67 -7.40
C GLU A 35 -1.99 13.54 -6.78
N ASP A 36 -1.89 12.85 -5.64
CA ASP A 36 -0.68 12.73 -4.84
C ASP A 36 -0.72 11.45 -3.99
N ILE A 37 0.05 10.44 -4.43
CA ILE A 37 0.11 9.12 -3.79
C ILE A 37 0.61 9.23 -2.33
N VAL A 38 1.63 10.04 -2.08
CA VAL A 38 2.25 10.16 -0.76
C VAL A 38 1.26 10.76 0.23
N GLU A 39 0.62 11.85 -0.16
CA GLU A 39 -0.36 12.55 0.67
C GLU A 39 -1.59 11.69 0.91
N ALA A 40 -2.11 11.00 -0.12
CA ALA A 40 -3.25 10.11 0.02
C ALA A 40 -2.99 8.96 0.99
N LEU A 41 -1.84 8.29 0.89
CA LEU A 41 -1.45 7.20 1.79
C LEU A 41 -1.18 7.67 3.21
N ARG A 42 -0.64 8.89 3.38
CA ARG A 42 -0.48 9.55 4.68
C ARG A 42 -1.84 9.80 5.34
N ILE A 43 -2.80 10.34 4.58
CA ILE A 43 -4.18 10.55 5.05
C ILE A 43 -4.80 9.22 5.44
N ALA A 44 -4.73 8.20 4.57
CA ALA A 44 -5.25 6.86 4.83
C ALA A 44 -4.75 6.28 6.16
N ASN A 45 -3.45 6.41 6.43
CA ASN A 45 -2.84 5.94 7.69
C ASN A 45 -3.36 6.67 8.94
N SER A 46 -3.79 7.92 8.79
CA SER A 46 -4.32 8.74 9.88
C SER A 46 -5.82 8.60 10.12
N THR A 47 -6.60 8.27 9.07
CA THR A 47 -8.07 8.25 9.14
C THR A 47 -8.63 6.83 9.17
N LEU A 48 -8.11 5.92 8.34
CA LEU A 48 -8.61 4.56 8.22
C LEU A 48 -8.09 3.67 9.36
N LYS A 49 -8.96 2.82 9.88
CA LYS A 49 -8.76 1.91 11.01
C LYS A 49 -8.89 0.45 10.59
N SER A 50 -9.82 0.14 9.69
CA SER A 50 -10.13 -1.20 9.25
C SER A 50 -9.05 -1.75 8.34
N LYS A 51 -8.60 -2.97 8.66
CA LYS A 51 -7.62 -3.70 7.87
C LYS A 51 -8.08 -3.94 6.42
N LYS A 52 -9.40 -4.04 6.21
CA LYS A 52 -10.01 -4.21 4.88
C LYS A 52 -9.55 -3.11 3.92
N TYR A 53 -9.63 -1.85 4.32
CA TYR A 53 -9.26 -0.75 3.41
C TYR A 53 -7.77 -0.71 3.12
N PHE A 54 -6.91 -1.08 4.08
CA PHE A 54 -5.48 -1.22 3.81
C PHE A 54 -5.18 -2.38 2.85
N GLN A 55 -5.95 -3.46 2.91
CA GLN A 55 -5.88 -4.53 1.91
C GLN A 55 -6.32 -4.00 0.54
N ASP A 56 -7.46 -3.31 0.46
CA ASP A 56 -7.94 -2.73 -0.80
C ASP A 56 -6.91 -1.75 -1.42
N LEU A 57 -6.22 -0.96 -0.58
CA LEU A 57 -5.10 -0.12 -1.01
C LEU A 57 -3.90 -0.95 -1.49
N LEU A 58 -3.53 -2.04 -0.82
CA LEU A 58 -2.45 -2.91 -1.26
C LEU A 58 -2.76 -3.49 -2.63
N GLU A 59 -3.98 -4.00 -2.83
CA GLU A 59 -4.39 -4.56 -4.10
C GLU A 59 -4.38 -3.51 -5.20
N ARG A 60 -4.90 -2.31 -4.95
CA ARG A 60 -4.84 -1.20 -5.91
C ARG A 60 -3.40 -0.83 -6.25
N GLY A 61 -2.54 -0.69 -5.25
CA GLY A 61 -1.12 -0.37 -5.43
C GLY A 61 -0.41 -1.40 -6.29
N LEU A 62 -0.70 -2.70 -6.12
CA LEU A 62 -0.13 -3.75 -6.97
C LEU A 62 -0.57 -3.63 -8.43
N GLU A 63 -1.78 -3.14 -8.70
CA GLU A 63 -2.26 -2.94 -10.08
C GLU A 63 -1.63 -1.74 -10.75
N VAL A 64 -1.61 -0.59 -10.07
CA VAL A 64 -1.35 0.71 -10.71
C VAL A 64 0.08 1.20 -10.52
N ALA A 65 0.76 0.78 -9.45
CA ALA A 65 2.07 1.34 -9.13
C ALA A 65 3.13 0.88 -10.14
N ASP A 66 3.95 1.84 -10.56
CA ASP A 66 5.18 1.52 -11.25
C ASP A 66 6.22 0.91 -10.30
N ALA A 67 7.38 0.55 -10.86
CA ALA A 67 8.44 -0.09 -10.09
C ALA A 67 9.00 0.81 -8.97
N SER A 68 8.94 2.13 -9.07
CA SER A 68 9.44 3.06 -8.05
C SER A 68 8.37 3.40 -7.01
N GLU A 69 7.12 3.51 -7.44
CA GLU A 69 5.99 3.87 -6.58
C GLU A 69 5.65 2.76 -5.60
N ILE A 70 5.76 1.49 -5.99
CA ILE A 70 5.38 0.36 -5.13
C ILE A 70 6.14 0.38 -3.78
N GLU A 71 7.36 0.91 -3.73
CA GLU A 71 8.09 1.12 -2.48
C GLU A 71 7.32 2.06 -1.53
N VAL A 72 6.78 3.16 -2.07
CA VAL A 72 5.99 4.13 -1.32
C VAL A 72 4.74 3.46 -0.75
N TRP A 73 4.01 2.71 -1.58
CA TRP A 73 2.84 1.95 -1.13
C TRP A 73 3.20 1.01 0.02
N LEU A 74 4.23 0.18 -0.13
CA LEU A 74 4.64 -0.77 0.91
C LEU A 74 5.07 -0.07 2.21
N ARG A 75 5.74 1.08 2.12
CA ARG A 75 6.14 1.88 3.30
C ARG A 75 4.96 2.28 4.18
N TYR A 76 3.83 2.61 3.58
CA TYR A 76 2.62 2.99 4.30
C TYR A 76 1.73 1.81 4.67
N LEU A 77 1.80 0.70 3.94
CA LEU A 77 0.89 -0.43 4.11
C LEU A 77 1.47 -1.55 4.99
N VAL A 78 2.77 -1.84 4.92
CA VAL A 78 3.41 -2.89 5.74
C VAL A 78 3.22 -2.63 7.24
N PRO A 79 3.40 -1.40 7.78
CA PRO A 79 3.17 -1.14 9.21
C PRO A 79 1.71 -1.34 9.66
N ARG A 80 0.74 -1.23 8.73
CA ARG A 80 -0.69 -1.36 9.03
C ARG A 80 -1.20 -2.79 8.88
N LEU A 81 -0.67 -3.52 7.90
CA LEU A 81 -1.10 -4.88 7.57
C LEU A 81 -0.29 -5.95 8.29
N GLY A 82 0.99 -5.67 8.55
CA GLY A 82 2.00 -6.62 9.00
C GLY A 82 2.65 -7.38 7.83
N MET A 83 3.95 -7.68 7.97
CA MET A 83 4.76 -8.35 6.95
C MET A 83 4.14 -9.68 6.49
N ARG A 84 3.75 -10.55 7.44
CA ARG A 84 3.10 -11.84 7.12
C ARG A 84 1.89 -11.67 6.21
N TYR A 85 1.05 -10.69 6.49
CA TYR A 85 -0.19 -10.51 5.76
C TYR A 85 0.07 -10.04 4.33
N VAL A 86 1.01 -9.11 4.15
CA VAL A 86 1.44 -8.66 2.83
C VAL A 86 1.98 -9.84 2.01
N ILE A 87 2.85 -10.67 2.60
CA ILE A 87 3.38 -11.87 1.92
C ILE A 87 2.25 -12.80 1.48
N ASN A 88 1.26 -13.07 2.34
CA ASN A 88 0.14 -13.94 1.99
C ASN A 88 -0.70 -13.39 0.82
N VAL A 89 -0.94 -12.06 0.78
CA VAL A 89 -1.65 -11.42 -0.34
C VAL A 89 -0.85 -11.57 -1.64
N LEU A 90 0.46 -11.36 -1.59
CA LEU A 90 1.34 -11.53 -2.75
C LEU A 90 1.39 -12.98 -3.23
N GLU A 91 1.48 -13.93 -2.30
CA GLU A 91 1.46 -15.36 -2.61
C GLU A 91 0.16 -15.76 -3.31
N GLY A 92 -0.98 -15.28 -2.82
CA GLY A 92 -2.29 -15.54 -3.45
C GLY A 92 -2.41 -14.96 -4.87
N LYS A 93 -1.65 -13.91 -5.19
CA LYS A 93 -1.65 -13.26 -6.51
C LYS A 93 -0.52 -13.77 -7.43
N LEU A 94 0.36 -14.65 -6.97
CA LEU A 94 1.56 -15.06 -7.72
C LEU A 94 1.22 -15.67 -9.09
N ILE A 95 0.19 -16.50 -9.16
CA ILE A 95 -0.20 -17.20 -10.40
C ILE A 95 -0.84 -16.24 -11.40
N GLU A 96 -1.77 -15.41 -10.95
CA GLU A 96 -2.53 -14.52 -11.83
C GLU A 96 -1.71 -13.28 -12.23
N LYS A 97 -0.82 -12.84 -11.34
CA LYS A 97 -0.19 -11.51 -11.37
C LYS A 97 1.31 -11.56 -11.02
N PRO A 98 2.10 -12.44 -11.66
CA PRO A 98 3.49 -12.70 -11.26
C PRO A 98 4.38 -11.46 -11.33
N GLN A 99 4.18 -10.59 -12.32
CA GLN A 99 5.01 -9.38 -12.49
C GLN A 99 4.77 -8.34 -11.40
N GLN A 100 3.52 -8.20 -10.95
CA GLN A 100 3.16 -7.25 -9.87
C GLN A 100 3.69 -7.76 -8.52
N VAL A 101 3.62 -9.08 -8.31
CA VAL A 101 4.23 -9.74 -7.15
C VAL A 101 5.75 -9.56 -7.14
N LYS A 102 6.44 -9.75 -8.28
CA LYS A 102 7.88 -9.52 -8.40
C LYS A 102 8.29 -8.09 -8.05
N LYS A 103 7.55 -7.10 -8.57
CA LYS A 103 7.79 -5.68 -8.25
C LYS A 103 7.70 -5.42 -6.75
N ALA A 104 6.67 -5.93 -6.08
CA ALA A 104 6.54 -5.77 -4.63
C ALA A 104 7.64 -6.52 -3.86
N MET A 105 7.96 -7.75 -4.26
CA MET A 105 8.99 -8.58 -3.65
C MET A 105 10.39 -7.97 -3.75
N TYR A 106 10.69 -7.25 -4.82
CA TYR A 106 11.95 -6.52 -4.96
C TYR A 106 12.17 -5.49 -3.83
N TRP A 107 11.10 -4.83 -3.37
CA TRP A 107 11.20 -3.79 -2.34
C TRP A 107 10.96 -4.28 -0.91
N LEU A 108 10.25 -5.41 -0.75
CA LEU A 108 9.97 -6.00 0.56
C LEU A 108 11.20 -6.18 1.49
N PRO A 109 12.42 -6.51 0.97
CA PRO A 109 13.64 -6.54 1.77
C PRO A 109 13.88 -5.30 2.64
N LYS A 110 13.46 -4.10 2.20
CA LYS A 110 13.62 -2.85 2.95
C LYS A 110 12.85 -2.81 4.27
N PHE A 111 11.87 -3.68 4.44
CA PHE A 111 10.98 -3.72 5.60
C PHE A 111 11.20 -4.95 6.49
N LEU A 112 12.21 -5.78 6.19
CA LEU A 112 12.50 -7.00 6.95
C LEU A 112 13.00 -6.73 8.37
N ASN A 113 13.47 -5.53 8.67
CA ASN A 113 13.77 -5.12 10.05
C ASN A 113 12.53 -5.11 10.96
N MET A 114 11.32 -5.10 10.39
CA MET A 114 10.06 -5.22 11.11
C MET A 114 9.59 -6.68 11.24
N ALA A 115 10.28 -7.63 10.59
CA ALA A 115 9.86 -9.02 10.49
C ALA A 115 10.47 -9.87 11.61
N ASN A 116 9.68 -10.82 12.13
CA ASN A 116 10.21 -11.92 12.95
C ASN A 116 10.71 -13.09 12.08
N GLU A 117 11.35 -14.06 12.71
CA GLU A 117 11.91 -15.25 12.03
C GLU A 117 10.90 -15.98 11.15
N LYS A 118 9.65 -16.15 11.61
CA LYS A 118 8.60 -16.81 10.82
C LYS A 118 8.25 -16.03 9.56
N GLU A 119 8.25 -14.70 9.64
CA GLU A 119 7.98 -13.83 8.49
C GLU A 119 9.15 -13.83 7.50
N LEU A 120 10.39 -13.92 7.97
CA LEU A 120 11.56 -14.12 7.12
C LEU A 120 11.50 -15.45 6.36
N ILE A 121 11.06 -16.51 7.03
CA ILE A 121 10.84 -17.82 6.39
C ILE A 121 9.74 -17.71 5.32
N SER A 122 8.61 -17.07 5.63
CA SER A 122 7.54 -16.83 4.65
C SER A 122 8.04 -16.04 3.43
N PHE A 123 8.86 -15.01 3.64
CA PHE A 123 9.46 -14.22 2.57
C PHE A 123 10.32 -15.09 1.65
N ARG A 124 11.25 -15.87 2.22
CA ARG A 124 12.14 -16.77 1.44
C ARG A 124 11.35 -17.85 0.70
N ASN A 125 10.28 -18.37 1.30
CA ASN A 125 9.42 -19.35 0.64
C ASN A 125 8.74 -18.74 -0.59
N LEU A 126 8.24 -17.51 -0.50
CA LEU A 126 7.64 -16.81 -1.64
C LEU A 126 8.70 -16.48 -2.71
N GLU A 127 9.88 -16.03 -2.31
CA GLU A 127 11.02 -15.81 -3.22
C GLU A 127 11.37 -17.08 -4.02
N ASN A 128 11.46 -18.23 -3.36
CA ASN A 128 11.68 -19.52 -4.03
C ASN A 128 10.54 -19.89 -4.99
N LYS A 129 9.27 -19.64 -4.61
CA LYS A 129 8.12 -19.90 -5.49
C LYS A 129 8.16 -19.05 -6.76
N ILE A 130 8.59 -17.79 -6.64
CA ILE A 130 8.74 -16.89 -7.79
C ILE A 130 9.76 -17.44 -8.78
N LEU A 131 10.88 -17.99 -8.30
CA LEU A 131 11.88 -18.63 -9.15
C LEU A 131 11.34 -19.87 -9.87
N ILE A 132 10.47 -20.65 -9.23
CA ILE A 132 9.87 -21.85 -9.83
C ILE A 132 8.88 -21.47 -10.94
N VAL A 133 8.09 -20.40 -10.78
CA VAL A 133 7.14 -19.94 -11.80
C VAL A 133 7.83 -19.46 -13.10
N GLU A 134 9.15 -19.30 -13.09
CA GLU A 134 9.94 -18.95 -14.29
C GLU A 134 10.37 -20.15 -15.15
N TYR A 135 10.16 -21.39 -14.68
CA TYR A 135 10.53 -22.63 -15.38
C TYR A 135 9.30 -23.52 -15.68
#